data_AF-A7SWD7-F1
#
_entry.id   AF-A7SWD7-F1
#
_cell.length_a   1.000
_cell.length_b   1.000
_cell.length_c   1.000
_cell.angle_alpha   90.00
_cell.angle_beta   90.00
_cell.angle_gamma   90.00
#
_symmetry.space_group_name_H-M   'P 1'
#
loop_
_entity.id
_entity.type
_entity.pdbx_description
1 polymer ?
#
loop_
_entity_poly.entity_id
_entity_poly.type
_entity_poly.pdbx_seq_one_letter_code
_entity_poly.pdbx_strand_id
1 'polypeptide(L)'
;GEKKNPWGNASYSDLIARAIDQSKFQKLTLPQIYDWFVINVPYFKAKEHLPSTKGWKNAIRHTLSLRQRFVRLPDPGNPYRSWWTV
;
A
#
# COMPACT_ATOMS: atom_id res chain seq x y z
N GLY A 1 17.03 -19.36 10.15
CA GLY A 1 17.29 -18.04 9.52
C GLY A 1 15.99 -17.54 8.94
N GLU A 2 15.54 -16.36 9.33
CA GLU A 2 14.27 -15.80 8.86
C GLU A 2 14.27 -15.69 7.32
N LYS A 3 13.24 -16.26 6.68
CA LYS A 3 13.03 -16.12 5.24
C LYS A 3 12.76 -14.64 4.95
N LYS A 4 13.75 -13.96 4.37
CA LYS A 4 13.59 -12.58 3.88
C LYS A 4 12.59 -12.55 2.74
N ASN A 5 11.76 -11.50 2.68
CA ASN A 5 10.87 -11.32 1.55
C ASN A 5 11.69 -11.06 0.28
N PRO A 6 11.18 -11.40 -0.92
CA PRO A 6 11.85 -11.10 -2.19
C PRO A 6 12.15 -9.60 -2.43
N TRP A 7 11.51 -8.70 -1.68
CA TRP A 7 11.70 -7.26 -1.73
C TRP A 7 12.52 -6.69 -0.55
N GLY A 8 13.12 -7.56 0.27
CA GLY A 8 13.96 -7.18 1.41
C GLY A 8 13.30 -7.41 2.78
N ASN A 9 13.79 -6.70 3.80
CA ASN A 9 13.41 -6.92 5.19
C ASN A 9 12.15 -6.14 5.62
N ALA A 10 11.68 -5.20 4.80
CA ALA A 10 10.52 -4.39 5.14
C ALA A 10 9.21 -5.19 5.05
N SER A 11 8.33 -5.03 6.04
CA SER A 11 6.98 -5.58 6.01
C SER A 11 6.08 -4.77 5.08
N TYR A 12 4.91 -5.30 4.71
CA TYR A 12 3.88 -4.51 4.01
C TYR A 12 3.50 -3.26 4.82
N SER A 13 3.44 -3.36 6.15
CA SER A 13 3.12 -2.22 7.01
C SER A 13 4.17 -1.12 6.89
N ASP A 14 5.45 -1.47 6.83
CA ASP A 14 6.54 -0.48 6.74
C ASP A 14 6.55 0.20 5.37
N LEU A 15 6.32 -0.59 4.30
CA LEU A 15 6.26 -0.07 2.95
C LEU A 15 5.05 0.85 2.73
N ILE A 16 3.88 0.49 3.27
CA ILE A 16 2.67 1.34 3.18
C ILE A 16 2.88 2.63 3.97
N ALA A 17 3.43 2.57 5.18
CA ALA A 17 3.73 3.76 5.97
C ALA A 17 4.69 4.68 5.22
N ARG A 18 5.79 4.14 4.68
CA ARG A 18 6.74 4.91 3.85
C ARG A 18 6.07 5.54 2.63
N ALA A 19 5.14 4.85 1.96
CA ALA A 19 4.42 5.41 0.82
C ALA A 19 3.60 6.65 1.23
N ILE A 20 2.89 6.56 2.35
CA ILE A 20 2.09 7.66 2.89
C ILE A 20 3.00 8.81 3.34
N ASP A 21 4.08 8.53 4.06
CA ASP A 21 5.04 9.52 4.57
C ASP A 21 5.75 10.30 3.45
N GLN A 22 5.96 9.67 2.28
CA GLN A 22 6.56 10.33 1.12
C GLN A 22 5.55 11.14 0.29
N SER A 23 4.26 11.01 0.57
CA SER A 23 3.23 11.76 -0.14
C SER A 23 3.16 13.21 0.35
N LYS A 24 2.87 14.14 -0.57
CA LYS A 24 2.78 15.58 -0.28
C LYS A 24 1.84 15.91 0.87
N PHE A 25 0.75 15.15 1.01
CA PHE A 25 -0.32 15.43 1.97
C PHE A 25 -0.41 14.41 3.10
N GLN A 26 0.61 13.54 3.25
CA GLN A 26 0.62 12.45 4.23
C GLN A 26 -0.63 11.56 4.15
N LYS A 27 -1.18 11.41 2.94
CA LYS A 27 -2.32 10.55 2.66
C LYS A 27 -2.32 10.09 1.22
N LEU A 28 -2.73 8.85 1.00
CA LEU A 28 -2.84 8.25 -0.33
C LEU A 28 -4.14 7.47 -0.46
N THR A 29 -4.70 7.46 -1.66
CA THR A 29 -5.76 6.51 -2.02
C THR A 29 -5.17 5.12 -2.25
N LEU A 30 -6.02 4.09 -2.17
CA LEU A 30 -5.60 2.70 -2.40
C LEU A 30 -4.91 2.48 -3.76
N PRO A 31 -5.41 3.02 -4.90
CA PRO A 31 -4.68 2.94 -6.18
C PRO A 31 -3.30 3.59 -6.12
N GLN A 32 -3.16 4.77 -5.49
CA GLN A 32 -1.87 5.44 -5.37
C GLN A 32 -0.86 4.64 -4.52
N ILE A 33 -1.33 3.90 -3.52
CA ILE A 33 -0.47 2.97 -2.77
C ILE A 33 0.02 1.84 -3.69
N TYR A 34 -0.83 1.31 -4.57
CA TYR A 34 -0.41 0.32 -5.56
C TYR A 34 0.65 0.87 -6.51
N ASP A 35 0.43 2.07 -7.03
CA ASP A 35 1.35 2.73 -7.95
C ASP A 35 2.70 2.98 -7.28
N TRP A 36 2.69 3.45 -6.02
CA TRP A 36 3.92 3.64 -5.24
C TRP A 36 4.71 2.33 -5.10
N PHE A 37 4.05 1.21 -4.82
CA PHE A 37 4.71 -0.11 -4.71
C PHE A 37 5.37 -0.52 -6.03
N VAL A 38 4.69 -0.33 -7.16
CA VAL A 38 5.21 -0.65 -8.51
C VAL A 38 6.42 0.21 -8.87
N ILE A 39 6.37 1.50 -8.52
CA ILE A 39 7.42 2.47 -8.83
C ILE A 39 8.65 2.29 -7.92
N ASN A 40 8.44 2.07 -6.62
CA ASN A 40 9.50 2.16 -5.60
C ASN A 40 10.04 0.81 -5.14
N VAL A 41 9.34 -0.29 -5.40
CA VAL A 41 9.75 -1.62 -4.94
C VAL A 41 9.85 -2.57 -6.14
N PRO A 42 11.06 -2.78 -6.70
CA PRO A 42 11.27 -3.46 -7.99
C PRO A 42 10.57 -4.81 -8.13
N TYR A 43 10.43 -5.56 -7.04
CA TYR A 43 9.73 -6.86 -7.02
C TYR A 43 8.27 -6.80 -7.52
N PHE A 44 7.57 -5.68 -7.29
CA PHE A 44 6.16 -5.52 -7.64
C PHE A 44 5.96 -4.98 -9.07
N LYS A 45 7.00 -4.41 -9.70
CA LYS A 45 6.93 -3.88 -11.07
C LYS A 45 6.48 -4.94 -12.08
N ALA A 46 7.09 -6.13 -12.04
CA ALA A 46 6.70 -7.26 -12.89
C ALA A 46 5.31 -7.86 -12.56
N LYS A 47 4.64 -7.38 -11.51
CA LYS A 47 3.37 -7.91 -10.99
C LYS A 47 2.25 -6.88 -11.03
N GLU A 48 2.46 -5.75 -11.70
CA GLU A 48 1.50 -4.65 -11.81
C GLU A 48 0.19 -5.11 -12.45
N HIS A 49 0.28 -5.89 -13.54
CA HIS A 49 -0.87 -6.39 -14.29
C HIS A 49 -1.65 -7.51 -13.59
N LEU A 50 -1.21 -7.97 -12.42
CA LEU A 50 -1.98 -8.95 -11.66
C LEU A 50 -3.29 -8.35 -11.15
N PRO A 51 -4.40 -9.12 -11.18
CA PRO A 51 -5.69 -8.68 -10.65
C PRO A 51 -5.60 -8.20 -9.20
N SER A 52 -6.33 -7.14 -8.85
CA SER A 52 -6.37 -6.56 -7.49
C SER A 52 -6.88 -7.51 -6.41
N THR A 53 -7.59 -8.56 -6.81
CA THR A 53 -8.13 -9.62 -5.96
C THR A 53 -7.10 -10.69 -5.60
N LYS A 54 -5.91 -10.69 -6.22
CA LYS A 54 -4.88 -11.72 -6.00
C LYS A 54 -3.54 -11.12 -5.57
N GLY A 55 -2.75 -11.92 -4.87
CA GLY A 55 -1.36 -11.62 -4.53
C GLY A 55 -1.19 -10.40 -3.62
N TRP A 56 -0.28 -9.51 -4.02
CA TRP A 56 0.21 -8.42 -3.18
C TRP A 56 -0.80 -7.29 -2.95
N LYS A 57 -1.66 -7.02 -3.92
CA LYS A 57 -2.72 -6.00 -3.78
C LYS A 57 -3.75 -6.39 -2.72
N ASN A 58 -4.05 -7.70 -2.59
CA ASN A 58 -4.90 -8.19 -1.50
C ASN A 58 -4.22 -8.07 -0.13
N ALA A 59 -2.91 -8.36 -0.06
CA ALA A 59 -2.12 -8.21 1.17
C ALA A 59 -2.07 -6.74 1.64
N ILE A 60 -1.99 -5.77 0.72
CA ILE A 60 -2.08 -4.33 1.06
C ILE A 60 -3.43 -4.00 1.67
N ARG A 61 -4.54 -4.38 1.02
CA ARG A 61 -5.90 -4.14 1.55
C ARG A 61 -6.07 -4.75 2.93
N HIS A 62 -5.61 -5.99 3.12
CA HIS A 62 -5.65 -6.67 4.40
C HIS A 62 -4.83 -5.93 5.47
N THR A 63 -3.62 -5.48 5.13
CA THR A 63 -2.73 -4.77 6.06
C THR A 63 -3.32 -3.42 6.50
N LEU A 64 -3.88 -2.66 5.57
CA LEU A 64 -4.56 -1.39 5.84
C LEU A 64 -5.73 -1.55 6.82
N SER A 65 -6.53 -2.61 6.65
CA SER A 65 -7.66 -2.88 7.54
C SER A 65 -7.26 -3.50 8.89
N LEU A 66 -6.18 -4.29 8.94
CA LEU A 66 -5.77 -5.02 10.14
C LEU A 66 -4.97 -4.17 11.13
N ARG A 67 -4.10 -3.27 10.63
CA ARG A 67 -3.17 -2.52 11.48
C ARG A 67 -3.82 -1.20 11.93
N GLN A 68 -3.93 -1.02 13.25
CA GLN A 68 -4.53 0.17 13.87
C GLN A 68 -3.83 1.48 13.50
N ARG A 69 -2.56 1.43 13.08
CA ARG A 69 -1.82 2.61 12.64
C ARG A 69 -2.32 3.21 11.33
N PHE A 70 -3.22 2.56 10.60
CA PHE A 70 -3.74 3.11 9.35
C PHE A 70 -5.16 3.60 9.55
N VAL A 71 -5.39 4.87 9.28
CA VAL A 71 -6.70 5.51 9.42
C VAL A 71 -7.29 5.76 8.04
N ARG A 72 -8.54 5.31 7.87
CA ARG A 72 -9.33 5.53 6.65
C ARG A 72 -10.11 6.83 6.77
N LEU A 73 -9.92 7.74 5.83
CA LEU A 73 -10.62 9.02 5.74
C LEU A 73 -11.53 9.03 4.49
N PRO A 74 -12.72 9.66 4.55
CA PRO A 74 -13.57 9.82 3.38
C PRO A 74 -12.89 10.71 2.33
N ASP A 75 -13.12 10.42 1.05
CA ASP A 75 -12.66 11.27 -0.05
C ASP A 75 -13.79 12.25 -0.44
N PRO A 76 -13.63 13.57 -0.21
CA PRO A 76 -14.66 14.56 -0.52
C PRO A 76 -14.99 14.62 -2.02
N GLY A 77 -14.05 14.24 -2.88
CA GLY A 77 -14.21 14.27 -4.33
C GLY A 77 -14.78 12.97 -4.92
N ASN A 78 -14.84 11.88 -4.14
CA ASN A 78 -15.33 10.60 -4.63
C ASN A 78 -15.83 9.70 -3.49
N PRO A 79 -17.15 9.47 -3.34
CA PRO A 79 -17.70 8.68 -2.24
C PRO A 79 -17.33 7.18 -2.30
N TYR A 80 -16.87 6.70 -3.46
CA TYR A 80 -16.43 5.32 -3.65
C TYR A 80 -14.93 5.12 -3.39
N ARG A 81 -14.22 6.19 -2.99
CA ARG A 81 -12.80 6.15 -2.64
C ARG A 81 -12.59 6.60 -1.20
N SER A 82 -11.44 6.23 -0.66
CA SER A 82 -11.03 6.66 0.66
C SER A 82 -9.54 6.96 0.63
N TRP A 83 -9.16 7.96 1.43
CA TRP A 83 -7.78 8.26 1.74
C TRP A 83 -7.31 7.39 2.90
N TRP A 84 -6.05 7.01 2.88
CA TRP A 84 -5.36 6.30 3.95
C TRP A 84 -4.22 7.17 4.47
N THR A 85 -4.14 7.34 5.78
CA THR A 85 -3.06 8.00 6.51
C THR A 85 -2.48 7.06 7.56
N VAL A 86 -1.28 7.38 8.06
CA VAL A 86 -0.75 6.85 9.33
C VAL A 86 -1.26 7.69 10.50
#